data_AF-A0A2V8BBL0-F1
#
_entry.id   AF-A0A2V8BBL0-F1
#
_cell.length_a   1.000
_cell.length_b   1.000
_cell.length_c   1.000
_cell.angle_alpha   90.00
_cell.angle_beta   90.00
_cell.angle_gamma   90.00
#
_symmetry.space_group_name_H-M   'P 1'
#
loop_
_entity.id
_entity.type
_entity.pdbx_description
1 polymer ?
#
loop_
_entity_poly.entity_id
_entity_poly.type
_entity_poly.pdbx_seq_one_letter_code
_entity_poly.pdbx_strand_id
1 'polypeptide(L)' 'MPRHLIRMFSFAADAVVDPFAGAGTTAPVAIETGRNRISVEIEPRYVDLVEQHLAGASALGAKIASRRNGVKAAARRA' A
#
# COMPACT_ATOMS: atom_id res chain seq x y z
N MET A 1 11.45 0.91 9.36
CA MET A 1 11.98 -0.39 8.91
C MET A 1 11.26 -0.99 7.69
N PRO A 2 9.91 -1.02 7.58
CA PRO A 2 9.21 -1.77 6.51
C PRO A 2 9.60 -1.39 5.07
N ARG A 3 9.97 -0.13 4.85
CA ARG A 3 10.30 0.40 3.52
C ARG A 3 11.44 -0.34 2.83
N HIS A 4 12.49 -0.69 3.56
CA HIS A 4 13.65 -1.37 2.97
C HIS A 4 13.27 -2.79 2.54
N LEU A 5 12.58 -3.54 3.41
CA LEU A 5 12.15 -4.91 3.13
C LEU A 5 11.19 -4.96 1.92
N ILE A 6 10.18 -4.08 1.90
CA ILE A 6 9.23 -4.01 0.78
C ILE A 6 9.98 -3.69 -0.53
N ARG A 7 10.96 -2.78 -0.52
CA ARG A 7 11.72 -2.45 -1.73
C ARG A 7 12.68 -3.55 -2.18
N MET A 8 13.27 -4.29 -1.26
CA MET A 8 14.25 -5.34 -1.56
C MET A 8 13.60 -6.64 -2.02
N PHE A 9 12.42 -6.97 -1.49
CA PHE A 9 11.78 -8.28 -1.68
C PHE A 9 10.45 -8.24 -2.44
N SER A 10 10.10 -7.11 -3.05
CA SER A 10 8.92 -7.02 -3.92
C SER A 10 9.14 -6.01 -5.05
N PHE A 11 8.48 -6.24 -6.18
CA PHE A 11 8.40 -5.28 -7.27
C PHE A 11 7.21 -4.33 -7.09
N ALA A 12 7.18 -3.26 -7.89
CA ALA A 12 6.02 -2.39 -7.94
C ALA A 12 4.79 -3.20 -8.39
N ALA A 13 3.64 -2.94 -7.77
CA ALA A 13 2.38 -3.67 -7.94
C ALA A 13 2.33 -5.12 -7.40
N ASP A 14 3.40 -5.65 -6.82
CA ASP A 14 3.32 -6.89 -6.03
C ASP A 14 2.43 -6.69 -4.77
N ALA A 15 1.97 -7.79 -4.20
CA ALA A 15 1.21 -7.79 -2.95
C ALA A 15 2.12 -8.04 -1.74
N VAL A 16 1.99 -7.18 -0.72
CA VAL A 16 2.60 -7.38 0.60
C VAL A 16 1.52 -7.89 1.55
N VAL A 17 1.73 -9.06 2.14
CA VAL A 17 0.81 -9.67 3.11
C VAL A 17 1.38 -9.54 4.51
N ASP A 18 0.61 -8.94 5.41
CA ASP A 18 0.94 -8.78 6.83
C ASP A 18 -0.13 -9.48 7.68
N PRO A 19 0.11 -10.71 8.18
CA PRO A 19 -0.88 -11.46 8.94
C PRO A 19 -1.08 -10.96 10.38
N PHE A 20 -0.24 -10.03 10.85
CA PHE A 20 -0.28 -9.49 12.21
C PHE A 20 -0.06 -7.97 12.16
N ALA A 21 -1.07 -7.26 11.66
CA ALA A 21 -0.91 -5.85 11.31
C ALA A 21 -0.54 -4.99 12.52
N GLY A 22 -1.02 -5.31 13.72
CA GLY A 22 -0.78 -4.54 14.95
C GLY A 22 -1.08 -3.06 14.74
N ALA A 23 -0.09 -2.19 14.99
CA ALA A 23 -0.22 -0.74 14.77
C ALA A 23 -0.31 -0.31 13.29
N GLY A 24 -0.22 -1.25 12.34
CA GLY A 24 -0.51 -1.03 10.93
C GLY A 24 0.61 -0.38 10.12
N THR A 25 1.87 -0.45 10.55
CA THR A 25 2.98 0.29 9.90
C THR A 25 3.36 -0.22 8.49
N THR A 26 3.10 -1.50 8.18
CA THR A 26 3.41 -2.11 6.88
C THR A 26 2.55 -1.52 5.76
N ALA A 27 1.27 -1.35 6.04
CA ALA A 27 0.25 -0.96 5.09
C ALA A 27 0.48 0.41 4.40
N PRO A 28 0.72 1.53 5.12
CA PRO A 28 0.98 2.83 4.49
C PRO A 28 2.27 2.79 3.66
N VAL A 29 3.30 2.09 4.12
CA VAL A 29 4.57 1.96 3.39
C VAL A 29 4.39 1.16 2.10
N ALA A 30 3.59 0.09 2.11
CA ALA A 30 3.25 -0.65 0.90
C ALA A 30 2.55 0.26 -0.13
N ILE A 31 1.59 1.08 0.31
CA ILE A 31 0.90 2.07 -0.56
C ILE A 31 1.88 3.08 -1.15
N GLU A 32 2.69 3.72 -0.30
CA GLU A 32 3.66 4.74 -0.72
C GLU A 32 4.70 4.21 -1.69
N THR A 33 5.09 2.95 -1.52
CA THR A 33 6.03 2.28 -2.41
C THR A 33 5.34 1.67 -3.63
N GLY A 34 4.02 1.83 -3.79
CA GLY A 34 3.27 1.42 -4.97
C GLY A 34 2.98 -0.08 -5.06
N ARG A 35 2.95 -0.79 -3.92
CA ARG A 35 2.53 -2.19 -3.80
C ARG A 35 1.05 -2.29 -3.43
N ASN A 36 0.46 -3.43 -3.75
CA ASN A 36 -0.80 -3.85 -3.16
C ASN A 36 -0.55 -4.35 -1.73
N ARG A 37 -1.59 -4.40 -0.89
CA ARG A 37 -1.45 -4.86 0.49
C ARG A 37 -2.63 -5.68 0.95
N ILE A 38 -2.37 -6.63 1.84
CA ILE A 38 -3.36 -7.36 2.62
C ILE A 38 -2.86 -7.36 4.06
N SER A 39 -3.70 -6.94 5.01
CA SER A 39 -3.34 -6.85 6.42
C SER A 39 -4.43 -7.53 7.24
N VAL A 40 -4.04 -8.40 8.17
CA VAL A 40 -4.95 -9.11 9.08
C VAL A 40 -4.63 -8.73 10.52
N GLU A 41 -5.66 -8.46 11.31
CA GLU A 41 -5.55 -8.15 12.73
C GLU A 41 -6.81 -8.66 13.43
N ILE A 42 -6.64 -9.27 14.61
CA ILE A 42 -7.72 -9.92 15.35
C ILE A 42 -8.35 -8.97 16.35
N GLU A 43 -7.58 -8.01 16.86
CA GLU A 43 -8.01 -7.07 17.89
C GLU A 43 -8.67 -5.85 17.23
N PRO A 44 -10.00 -5.65 17.40
CA PRO A 44 -10.74 -4.58 16.71
C PRO A 44 -10.15 -3.19 16.94
N ARG A 45 -9.63 -2.93 18.14
CA ARG A 45 -9.00 -1.63 18.45
C ARG A 45 -7.80 -1.32 17.53
N TYR A 46 -7.03 -2.34 17.14
CA TYR A 46 -5.91 -2.14 16.23
C TYR A 46 -6.38 -2.00 14.78
N VAL A 47 -7.49 -2.66 14.40
CA VAL A 47 -8.14 -2.43 13.09
C VAL A 47 -8.51 -0.95 12.92
N ASP A 48 -9.19 -0.36 13.91
CA ASP A 48 -9.57 1.06 13.88
C ASP A 48 -8.36 1.98 13.74
N LEU A 49 -7.28 1.69 14.48
CA LEU A 49 -6.03 2.44 14.41
C LEU A 49 -5.38 2.35 13.01
N VAL A 50 -5.36 1.17 12.42
CA VAL A 50 -4.84 0.94 11.07
C VAL A 50 -5.66 1.74 10.06
N GLU A 51 -6.99 1.69 10.14
CA GLU A 51 -7.89 2.45 9.25
C GLU A 51 -7.66 3.96 9.33
N GLN A 52 -7.47 4.50 10.54
CA GLN A 52 -7.12 5.92 10.74
C GLN A 52 -5.79 6.29 10.06
N HIS A 53 -4.75 5.47 10.21
CA HIS A 53 -3.47 5.69 9.53
C HIS A 53 -3.61 5.69 8.00
N LEU A 54 -4.52 4.86 7.47
CA LEU A 54 -4.72 4.70 6.04
C LEU A 54 -5.53 5.82 5.41
N ALA A 55 -6.42 6.46 6.16
CA ALA A 55 -7.17 7.63 5.68
C ALA A 55 -6.22 8.71 5.14
N GLY A 56 -5.08 8.93 5.81
CA GLY A 56 -4.03 9.85 5.34
C GLY A 56 -3.21 9.32 4.15
N ALA A 57 -2.93 8.01 4.11
CA ALA A 57 -2.12 7.39 3.05
C ALA A 57 -2.89 7.19 1.72
N SER A 58 -4.21 7.05 1.78
CA SER A 58 -5.09 6.76 0.63
C SER A 58 -5.05 7.86 -0.45
N ALA A 59 -4.93 9.13 -0.05
CA ALA A 59 -4.82 10.25 -0.98
C ALA A 59 -3.58 10.13 -1.91
N LEU A 60 -2.49 9.54 -1.41
CA LEU A 60 -1.29 9.28 -2.19
C LEU A 60 -1.47 8.06 -3.11
N GLY A 61 -2.10 7.00 -2.61
CA GLY A 61 -2.44 5.81 -3.40
C GLY A 61 -3.29 6.14 -4.63
N ALA A 62 -4.30 7.00 -4.47
CA ALA A 62 -5.16 7.47 -5.55
C ALA A 62 -4.39 8.32 -6.59
N LYS A 63 -3.47 9.19 -6.15
CA LYS A 63 -2.57 9.94 -7.06
C LYS A 63 -1.63 9.02 -7.85
N ILE A 64 -1.10 7.97 -7.22
CA ILE A 64 -0.24 6.99 -7.90
C ILE A 64 -1.04 6.18 -8.92
N ALA A 65 -2.25 5.73 -8.57
CA ALA A 65 -3.14 4.98 -9.45
C ALA A 65 -3.56 5.79 -10.70
N SER A 66 -3.95 7.07 -10.51
CA SER A 66 -4.32 7.94 -11.63
C SER A 66 -3.16 8.20 -12.59
N ARG A 67 -1.92 8.39 -12.08
CA ARG A 67 -0.72 8.49 -12.92
C ARG A 67 -0.46 7.21 -13.72
N ARG A 68 -0.64 6.03 -13.09
CA ARG A 68 -0.48 4.72 -13.75
C ARG A 68 -1.46 4.55 -14.92
N ASN A 69 -2.71 4.98 -14.76
CA ASN A 69 -3.73 4.92 -15.80
C ASN A 69 -3.43 5.85 -16.98
N GLY A 70 -2.91 7.06 -16.71
CA GLY A 70 -2.47 7.99 -17.76
C GLY A 70 -1.34 7.43 -18.62
N VAL A 71 -0.35 6.76 -18.01
CA VAL A 71 0.78 6.14 -18.74
C VAL A 71 0.31 4.94 -19.58
N LYS A 72 -0.53 4.05 -19.03
CA LYS A 72 -1.09 2.92 -19.78
C LYS A 72 -1.97 3.35 -20.96
N ALA A 73 -2.71 4.45 -20.83
CA ALA A 73 -3.53 5.00 -21.91
C ALA A 73 -2.66 5.58 -23.05
N ALA A 74 -1.55 6.23 -22.74
CA ALA A 74 -0.61 6.76 -23.74
C ALA A 74 0.14 5.65 -24.49
N ALA A 75 0.57 4.60 -23.78
CA ALA A 75 1.30 3.47 -24.38
C ALA A 75 0.46 2.59 -25.32
N ARG A 76 -0.88 2.67 -25.25
CA ARG A 76 -1.81 1.94 -26.14
C ARG A 76 -2.06 2.63 -27.49
N ARG A 77 -1.49 3.82 -27.70
CA ARG A 77 -1.66 4.64 -28.92
C ARG A 77 -0.39 4.74 -29.78
N ALA A 78 0.70 4.07 -29.37
CA ALA A 78 1.94 3.91 -30.14
C ALA A 78 2.01 2.47 -30.67
#